data_AF-A0A1S9RPE0-F1
#
_entry.id   AF-A0A1S9RPE0-F1
#
_cell.length_a   1.000
_cell.length_b   1.000
_cell.length_c   1.000
_cell.angle_alpha   90.00
_cell.angle_beta   90.00
_cell.angle_gamma   90.00
#
_symmetry.space_group_name_H-M   'P 1'
#
loop_
_entity.id
_entity.type
_entity.pdbx_description
1 polymer ?
#
loop_
_entity_poly.entity_id
_entity_poly.type
_entity_poly.pdbx_seq_one_letter_code
_entity_poly.pdbx_strand_id
1 'polypeptide(L)'
;MFCHAPPWPSASFAGQSSRDGGWGSSRPPPPPSPDGLQKCLQRADRYFTLRIVPFTSSSRAAADSTVVSNTENLLKYMSLDQRGRVMAEYVWIDSNGGTRSKTKTLSKPVKSVEELPEWNFDGSSTGQAPGDNSDVYLRPVAIFPDPFRQGDNILVLCETWDADGSPNKFNFRHDANRLMETHAKEEFWFGLEQEYTLLGTDGWPYGWPRGGFPGAQGPYYCGVGTGKVYCRDIVEAHYRACLYAGVNISGINAEVMPSQWEYQVGPCPGIDMGDHLWMSRFILHRVAEEFGVRISFEPKPIEGEWNGAGLHSNVSTLATRAEGGMKAIEAAMKKFEARHQEHIAVYGEGNDKRLTGRHETGSIDKFSYGVADRGGSIRIPRQVAKDGKGYFEDRRPASNADPYQITGIIVETMCGGL
;
A
#
# COMPACT_ATOMS: atom_id res chain seq x y z
N MET A 1 -7.68 -31.01 -16.02
CA MET A 1 -8.37 -31.41 -14.77
C MET A 1 -8.70 -30.14 -14.02
N PHE A 2 -9.92 -29.65 -14.17
CA PHE A 2 -10.47 -28.53 -13.39
C PHE A 2 -11.41 -29.15 -12.35
N CYS A 3 -11.11 -28.99 -11.07
CA CYS A 3 -11.99 -29.44 -9.99
C CYS A 3 -12.83 -28.25 -9.51
N HIS A 4 -14.13 -28.32 -9.78
CA HIS A 4 -15.15 -27.46 -9.20
C HIS A 4 -15.40 -27.84 -7.74
N ALA A 5 -15.51 -26.84 -6.86
CA ALA A 5 -16.05 -27.00 -5.52
C ALA A 5 -17.59 -27.04 -5.55
N PRO A 6 -18.25 -27.85 -4.69
CA PRO A 6 -19.72 -27.92 -4.63
C PRO A 6 -20.32 -26.84 -3.73
N PRO A 7 -21.60 -26.44 -3.95
CA PRO A 7 -22.29 -25.43 -3.15
C PRO A 7 -22.89 -26.01 -1.85
N TRP A 8 -23.00 -25.13 -0.85
CA TRP A 8 -23.58 -25.39 0.48
C TRP A 8 -25.09 -25.65 0.43
N PRO A 9 -25.66 -26.52 1.29
CA PRO A 9 -27.08 -26.78 1.31
C PRO A 9 -27.88 -25.74 2.11
N SER A 10 -29.02 -25.36 1.52
CA SER A 10 -30.12 -24.59 2.09
C SER A 10 -30.82 -25.33 3.25
N ALA A 11 -31.03 -24.65 4.38
CA ALA A 11 -31.87 -25.14 5.46
C ALA A 11 -33.35 -24.83 5.19
N SER A 12 -34.16 -25.89 5.13
CA SER A 12 -35.62 -25.87 5.06
C SER A 12 -36.27 -25.86 6.45
N PHE A 13 -37.37 -25.12 6.55
CA PHE A 13 -38.25 -24.96 7.72
C PHE A 13 -39.00 -26.25 8.13
N ALA A 14 -39.18 -26.42 9.44
CA ALA A 14 -40.34 -27.01 10.12
C ALA A 14 -40.40 -26.31 11.50
N GLY A 15 -41.47 -25.71 12.01
CA GLY A 15 -42.89 -25.96 11.82
C GLY A 15 -43.44 -26.49 13.15
N GLN A 16 -43.87 -25.61 14.07
CA GLN A 16 -44.87 -25.97 15.09
C GLN A 16 -45.60 -24.73 15.64
N SER A 17 -46.92 -24.88 15.68
CA SER A 17 -47.99 -23.93 15.94
C SER A 17 -48.27 -23.71 17.43
N SER A 18 -48.81 -22.55 17.80
CA SER A 18 -50.21 -22.43 18.28
C SER A 18 -50.57 -21.02 18.80
N ARG A 19 -51.74 -20.53 18.35
CA ARG A 19 -52.76 -19.70 19.05
C ARG A 19 -52.35 -18.28 19.48
N ASP A 20 -53.15 -17.21 19.38
CA ASP A 20 -54.51 -16.91 18.92
C ASP A 20 -54.59 -15.37 18.80
N GLY A 21 -55.38 -14.80 17.89
CA GLY A 21 -55.73 -13.36 17.96
C GLY A 21 -56.14 -12.65 16.67
N GLY A 22 -57.43 -12.77 16.30
CA GLY A 22 -58.31 -11.61 16.03
C GLY A 22 -58.05 -10.66 14.83
N TRP A 23 -58.61 -11.02 13.67
CA TRP A 23 -59.38 -10.22 12.68
C TRP A 23 -59.10 -8.72 12.44
N GLY A 24 -58.78 -8.40 11.17
CA GLY A 24 -58.96 -7.08 10.55
C GLY A 24 -58.78 -7.15 9.02
N SER A 25 -59.88 -7.30 8.29
CA SER A 25 -59.93 -7.50 6.84
C SER A 25 -59.69 -6.21 6.03
N SER A 26 -58.76 -6.22 5.07
CA SER A 26 -58.81 -5.34 3.90
C SER A 26 -58.33 -6.11 2.66
N ARG A 27 -59.17 -6.19 1.62
CA ARG A 27 -58.84 -6.82 0.33
C ARG A 27 -57.97 -5.87 -0.50
N PRO A 28 -56.96 -6.36 -1.24
CA PRO A 28 -56.28 -5.56 -2.26
C PRO A 28 -57.20 -5.36 -3.49
N PRO A 29 -57.06 -4.24 -4.23
CA PRO A 29 -57.87 -3.97 -5.42
C PRO A 29 -57.46 -4.84 -6.61
N PRO A 30 -58.36 -5.07 -7.59
CA PRO A 30 -58.05 -5.89 -8.76
C PRO A 30 -57.08 -5.17 -9.72
N PRO A 31 -56.32 -5.92 -10.54
CA PRO A 31 -55.43 -5.33 -11.54
C PRO A 31 -56.23 -4.64 -12.67
N PRO A 32 -55.69 -3.57 -13.28
CA PRO A 32 -56.38 -2.82 -14.32
C PRO A 32 -56.46 -3.59 -15.65
N SER A 33 -57.50 -3.31 -16.42
CA SER A 33 -57.82 -3.92 -17.71
C SER A 33 -56.86 -3.52 -18.85
N PRO A 34 -56.76 -4.32 -19.94
CA PRO A 34 -55.73 -4.18 -20.98
C PRO A 34 -55.74 -2.87 -21.80
N ASP A 35 -56.79 -2.05 -21.72
CA ASP A 35 -56.95 -0.84 -22.55
C ASP A 35 -56.33 0.44 -21.97
N GLY A 36 -55.59 0.34 -20.85
CA GLY A 36 -54.91 1.47 -20.21
C GLY A 36 -53.50 1.78 -20.73
N LEU A 37 -52.85 0.85 -21.44
CA LEU A 37 -51.43 0.97 -21.82
C LEU A 37 -51.17 1.69 -23.15
N GLN A 38 -52.19 1.94 -23.97
CA GLN A 38 -52.01 2.45 -25.33
C GLN A 38 -52.24 3.96 -25.49
N LYS A 39 -52.61 4.68 -24.41
CA LYS A 39 -52.76 6.16 -24.41
C LYS A 39 -51.60 6.92 -23.75
N CYS A 40 -50.64 6.24 -23.12
CA CYS A 40 -49.41 6.87 -22.60
C CYS A 40 -48.25 6.90 -23.60
N LEU A 41 -48.34 6.16 -24.72
CA LEU A 41 -47.26 6.05 -25.71
C LEU A 41 -47.38 7.00 -26.92
N GLN A 42 -48.41 7.84 -27.01
CA GLN A 42 -48.58 8.81 -28.10
C GLN A 42 -48.39 10.29 -27.69
N ARG A 43 -47.80 10.54 -26.51
CA ARG A 43 -47.56 11.91 -26.01
C ARG A 43 -46.10 12.22 -25.66
N ALA A 44 -45.17 11.35 -26.02
CA ALA A 44 -43.73 11.47 -25.69
C ALA A 44 -42.81 11.77 -26.89
N ASP A 45 -43.37 12.12 -28.06
CA ASP A 45 -42.58 12.36 -29.30
C ASP A 45 -42.45 13.84 -29.70
N ARG A 46 -42.65 14.77 -28.77
CA ARG A 46 -42.30 16.18 -28.98
C ARG A 46 -41.65 16.69 -27.71
N TYR A 47 -40.52 17.39 -27.87
CA TYR A 47 -39.60 17.88 -26.85
C TYR A 47 -38.56 16.84 -26.38
N PHE A 48 -37.46 16.71 -27.13
CA PHE A 48 -36.08 16.80 -26.62
C PHE A 48 -35.11 16.54 -27.79
N THR A 49 -34.96 17.52 -28.68
CA THR A 49 -33.78 17.58 -29.57
C THR A 49 -32.68 18.27 -28.76
N LEU A 50 -31.92 17.50 -27.99
CA LEU A 50 -30.75 18.02 -27.28
C LEU A 50 -29.68 18.34 -28.34
N ARG A 51 -29.61 19.60 -28.77
CA ARG A 51 -28.44 20.10 -29.49
C ARG A 51 -27.25 20.00 -28.54
N ILE A 52 -26.26 19.18 -28.91
CA ILE A 52 -24.93 19.21 -28.31
C ILE A 52 -24.34 20.58 -28.68
N VAL A 53 -24.37 21.49 -27.71
CA VAL A 53 -23.62 22.75 -27.78
C VAL A 53 -22.23 22.41 -27.23
N PRO A 54 -21.13 22.66 -27.96
CA PRO A 54 -19.81 22.48 -27.39
C PRO A 54 -19.67 23.44 -26.21
N PHE A 55 -19.51 22.88 -25.02
CA PHE A 55 -19.24 23.63 -23.82
C PHE A 55 -17.83 24.22 -23.97
N THR A 56 -17.74 25.46 -24.45
CA THR A 56 -16.51 26.25 -24.36
C THR A 56 -16.18 26.38 -22.89
N SER A 57 -15.03 25.84 -22.48
CA SER A 57 -14.59 25.86 -21.09
C SER A 57 -14.51 27.30 -20.60
N SER A 58 -15.41 27.65 -19.68
CA SER A 58 -15.19 28.76 -18.77
C SER A 58 -14.02 28.35 -17.89
N SER A 59 -12.87 29.01 -18.07
CA SER A 59 -11.71 28.96 -17.20
C SER A 59 -12.11 29.27 -15.76
N ARG A 60 -12.46 28.23 -15.01
CA ARG A 60 -12.45 28.29 -13.55
C ARG A 60 -11.01 28.03 -13.15
N ALA A 61 -10.46 28.94 -12.36
CA ALA A 61 -9.16 28.79 -11.71
C ALA A 61 -9.17 27.52 -10.85
N ALA A 62 -8.84 26.39 -11.46
CA ALA A 62 -8.19 25.30 -10.76
C ALA A 62 -6.87 25.86 -10.25
N ALA A 63 -6.44 25.44 -9.06
CA ALA A 63 -5.11 25.77 -8.57
C ALA A 63 -4.10 25.51 -9.70
N ASP A 64 -3.42 26.56 -10.16
CA ASP A 64 -2.42 26.46 -11.23
C ASP A 64 -1.33 25.49 -10.76
N SER A 65 -1.46 24.22 -11.13
CA SER A 65 -0.31 23.34 -11.19
C SER A 65 0.59 23.93 -12.27
N THR A 66 1.70 24.52 -11.86
CA THR A 66 2.74 25.00 -12.78
C THR A 66 3.45 23.85 -13.50
N VAL A 67 3.17 22.60 -13.11
CA VAL A 67 3.65 21.38 -13.76
C VAL A 67 2.60 20.93 -14.77
N VAL A 68 2.53 21.62 -15.90
CA VAL A 68 1.57 21.26 -16.97
C VAL A 68 2.22 20.23 -17.89
N SER A 69 2.15 18.95 -17.52
CA SER A 69 2.25 17.88 -18.51
C SER A 69 0.97 17.89 -19.35
N ASN A 70 1.09 17.98 -20.68
CA ASN A 70 -0.07 17.87 -21.55
C ASN A 70 -0.28 16.38 -21.89
N THR A 71 -1.10 15.70 -21.09
CA THR A 71 -1.35 14.25 -21.18
C THR A 71 -1.87 13.83 -22.54
N GLU A 72 -2.78 14.60 -23.16
CA GLU A 72 -3.30 14.29 -24.50
C GLU A 72 -2.17 14.31 -25.54
N ASN A 73 -1.26 15.27 -25.45
CA ASN A 73 -0.09 15.33 -26.30
C ASN A 73 0.90 14.19 -26.05
N LEU A 74 1.04 13.70 -24.81
CA LEU A 74 1.91 12.57 -24.50
C LEU A 74 1.33 11.25 -25.01
N LEU A 75 0.03 11.02 -24.85
CA LEU A 75 -0.65 9.76 -25.17
C LEU A 75 -0.46 9.34 -26.65
N LYS A 76 -0.47 10.29 -27.59
CA LYS A 76 -0.22 9.99 -29.02
C LYS A 76 1.16 9.38 -29.28
N TYR A 77 2.16 9.70 -28.45
CA TYR A 77 3.49 9.13 -28.54
C TYR A 77 3.57 7.79 -27.79
N MET A 78 2.90 7.68 -26.64
CA MET A 78 2.82 6.44 -25.87
C MET A 78 2.11 5.31 -26.63
N SER A 79 1.22 5.64 -27.58
CA SER A 79 0.55 4.67 -28.44
C SER A 79 1.38 4.19 -29.64
N LEU A 80 2.59 4.74 -29.86
CA LEU A 80 3.44 4.31 -30.97
C LEU A 80 3.98 2.89 -30.71
N ASP A 81 4.04 2.10 -31.78
CA ASP A 81 4.67 0.78 -31.74
C ASP A 81 6.14 0.89 -31.32
N GLN A 82 6.54 0.09 -30.32
CA GLN A 82 7.91 0.00 -29.81
C GLN A 82 8.81 -0.90 -30.67
N ARG A 83 8.26 -1.48 -31.75
CA ARG A 83 8.98 -2.27 -32.76
C ARG A 83 9.78 -3.42 -32.14
N GLY A 84 9.17 -4.10 -31.16
CA GLY A 84 9.72 -5.26 -30.46
C GLY A 84 10.81 -4.95 -29.42
N ARG A 85 11.18 -3.67 -29.22
CA ARG A 85 12.07 -3.27 -28.13
C ARG A 85 11.26 -3.00 -26.86
N VAL A 86 11.96 -3.09 -25.73
CA VAL A 86 11.35 -2.98 -24.39
C VAL A 86 12.08 -1.94 -23.57
N MET A 87 11.35 -1.15 -22.79
CA MET A 87 11.87 -0.26 -21.77
C MET A 87 11.85 -0.97 -20.42
N ALA A 88 13.02 -1.06 -19.79
CA ALA A 88 13.18 -1.57 -18.44
C ALA A 88 13.57 -0.42 -17.50
N GLU A 89 12.67 -0.05 -16.58
CA GLU A 89 12.93 0.96 -15.56
C GLU A 89 13.65 0.33 -14.38
N TYR A 90 14.95 0.60 -14.24
CA TYR A 90 15.72 0.11 -13.10
C TYR A 90 15.45 1.03 -11.91
N VAL A 91 14.94 0.47 -10.82
CA VAL A 91 14.57 1.16 -9.58
C VAL A 91 15.48 0.70 -8.45
N TRP A 92 16.02 1.62 -7.66
CA TRP A 92 16.87 1.30 -6.50
C TRP A 92 16.63 2.27 -5.34
N ILE A 93 17.09 1.89 -4.15
CA ILE A 93 17.02 2.71 -2.94
C ILE A 93 18.28 3.57 -2.81
N ASP A 94 18.11 4.87 -2.54
CA ASP A 94 19.21 5.81 -2.31
C ASP A 94 19.59 5.96 -0.83
N SER A 95 20.60 6.79 -0.54
CA SER A 95 21.10 6.99 0.83
C SER A 95 20.09 7.61 1.79
N ASN A 96 18.99 8.17 1.29
CA ASN A 96 17.98 8.87 2.08
C ASN A 96 16.73 8.00 2.30
N GLY A 97 16.78 6.71 1.95
CA GLY A 97 15.62 5.82 2.04
C GLY A 97 14.51 6.17 1.02
N GLY A 98 14.87 6.83 -0.08
CA GLY A 98 13.97 7.10 -1.21
C GLY A 98 14.28 6.19 -2.39
N THR A 99 13.37 6.15 -3.37
CA THR A 99 13.60 5.42 -4.62
C THR A 99 14.15 6.34 -5.72
N ARG A 100 15.11 5.84 -6.48
CA ARG A 100 15.61 6.44 -7.73
C ARG A 100 15.33 5.49 -8.88
N SER A 101 15.30 6.02 -10.10
CA SER A 101 15.11 5.17 -11.28
C SER A 101 15.75 5.73 -12.55
N LYS A 102 16.02 4.83 -13.51
CA LYS A 102 16.35 5.19 -14.89
C LYS A 102 16.04 4.05 -15.86
N THR A 103 15.83 4.39 -17.13
CA THR A 103 15.36 3.44 -18.14
C THR A 103 16.46 2.88 -19.03
N LYS A 104 16.55 1.55 -19.16
CA LYS A 104 17.33 0.85 -20.18
C LYS A 104 16.43 0.43 -21.34
N THR A 105 16.93 0.50 -22.57
CA THR A 105 16.29 -0.17 -23.70
C THR A 105 16.84 -1.59 -23.86
N LEU A 106 15.96 -2.58 -23.85
CA LEU A 106 16.25 -3.97 -24.16
C LEU A 106 15.87 -4.27 -25.62
N SER A 107 16.59 -5.19 -26.24
CA SER A 107 16.38 -5.56 -27.65
C SER A 107 15.17 -6.47 -27.86
N LYS A 108 14.65 -7.07 -26.79
CA LYS A 108 13.50 -7.99 -26.77
C LYS A 108 12.86 -8.00 -25.37
N PRO A 109 11.63 -8.49 -25.24
CA PRO A 109 11.05 -8.85 -23.95
C PRO A 109 11.89 -9.90 -23.21
N VAL A 110 11.92 -9.81 -21.89
CA VAL A 110 12.58 -10.76 -20.98
C VAL A 110 11.56 -11.46 -20.12
N LYS A 111 11.87 -12.67 -19.64
CA LYS A 111 10.95 -13.47 -18.81
C LYS A 111 11.40 -13.63 -17.37
N SER A 112 12.67 -13.36 -17.07
CA SER A 112 13.23 -13.54 -15.74
C SER A 112 14.34 -12.53 -15.44
N VAL A 113 14.67 -12.42 -14.15
CA VAL A 113 15.67 -11.48 -13.62
C VAL A 113 17.06 -11.78 -14.19
N GLU A 114 17.38 -13.04 -14.46
CA GLU A 114 18.70 -13.49 -14.94
C GLU A 114 18.97 -13.07 -16.40
N GLU A 115 17.93 -12.74 -17.16
CA GLU A 115 18.08 -12.19 -18.52
C GLU A 115 18.44 -10.69 -18.51
N LEU A 116 18.33 -10.02 -17.36
CA LEU A 116 18.59 -8.60 -17.24
C LEU A 116 20.08 -8.31 -17.01
N PRO A 117 20.67 -7.36 -17.75
CA PRO A 117 22.05 -6.99 -17.52
C PRO A 117 22.20 -6.23 -16.20
N GLU A 118 23.34 -6.44 -15.53
CA GLU A 118 23.83 -5.50 -14.53
C GLU A 118 23.98 -4.11 -15.16
N TRP A 119 23.77 -3.08 -14.36
CA TRP A 119 24.00 -1.70 -14.76
C TRP A 119 24.75 -0.95 -13.66
N ASN A 120 24.97 0.34 -13.83
CA ASN A 120 25.66 1.18 -12.87
C ASN A 120 25.00 2.56 -12.85
N PHE A 121 25.26 3.37 -11.84
CA PHE A 121 24.90 4.78 -11.79
C PHE A 121 25.97 5.58 -11.02
N ASP A 122 25.86 6.91 -11.11
CA ASP A 122 26.70 7.82 -10.33
C ASP A 122 26.20 7.91 -8.88
N GLY A 123 26.85 7.16 -7.99
CA GLY A 123 26.57 7.12 -6.56
C GLY A 123 26.91 8.42 -5.82
N SER A 124 27.76 9.28 -6.37
CA SER A 124 28.05 10.58 -5.73
C SER A 124 26.83 11.51 -5.75
N SER A 125 26.00 11.40 -6.80
CA SER A 125 24.74 12.13 -6.94
C SER A 125 23.60 11.59 -6.06
N THR A 126 23.83 10.49 -5.35
CA THR A 126 22.84 9.85 -4.46
C THR A 126 23.38 9.57 -3.05
N GLY A 127 24.56 10.10 -2.70
CA GLY A 127 25.17 9.91 -1.38
C GLY A 127 25.67 8.48 -1.11
N GLN A 128 25.87 7.69 -2.15
CA GLN A 128 26.23 6.26 -2.07
C GLN A 128 27.70 5.97 -2.40
N ALA A 129 28.44 6.92 -2.97
CA ALA A 129 29.86 6.78 -3.29
C ALA A 129 30.57 8.15 -3.28
N PRO A 130 31.89 8.22 -3.06
CA PRO A 130 32.65 9.45 -3.19
C PRO A 130 32.80 9.87 -4.66
N GLY A 131 33.08 11.14 -4.92
CA GLY A 131 33.14 11.68 -6.29
C GLY A 131 34.31 11.18 -7.14
N ASP A 132 35.42 10.76 -6.53
CA ASP A 132 36.61 10.24 -7.20
C ASP A 132 36.54 8.72 -7.50
N ASN A 133 35.53 8.03 -6.97
CA ASN A 133 35.20 6.64 -7.27
C ASN A 133 33.68 6.42 -7.13
N SER A 134 32.91 6.97 -8.07
CA SER A 134 31.46 7.17 -7.89
C SER A 134 30.57 6.08 -8.48
N ASP A 135 31.11 5.15 -9.26
CA ASP A 135 30.29 4.10 -9.87
C ASP A 135 29.75 3.11 -8.82
N VAL A 136 28.43 2.97 -8.78
CA VAL A 136 27.71 1.96 -7.98
C VAL A 136 26.94 1.06 -8.92
N TYR A 137 27.06 -0.26 -8.74
CA TYR A 137 26.39 -1.27 -9.57
C TYR A 137 24.93 -1.49 -9.16
N LEU A 138 24.09 -1.78 -10.15
CA LEU A 138 22.70 -2.17 -10.02
C LEU A 138 22.54 -3.63 -10.45
N ARG A 139 22.22 -4.49 -9.48
CA ARG A 139 21.94 -5.91 -9.73
C ARG A 139 20.44 -6.16 -9.65
N PRO A 140 19.78 -6.54 -10.76
CA PRO A 140 18.37 -6.89 -10.79
C PRO A 140 18.02 -7.98 -9.78
N VAL A 141 16.89 -7.82 -9.07
CA VAL A 141 16.41 -8.79 -8.08
C VAL A 141 14.93 -9.13 -8.20
N ALA A 142 14.11 -8.24 -8.77
CA ALA A 142 12.70 -8.51 -9.05
C ALA A 142 12.22 -7.76 -10.30
N ILE A 143 11.25 -8.34 -11.01
CA ILE A 143 10.62 -7.76 -12.22
C ILE A 143 9.12 -7.60 -11.96
N PHE A 144 8.59 -6.45 -12.39
CA PHE A 144 7.16 -6.15 -12.37
C PHE A 144 6.74 -5.57 -13.72
N PRO A 145 5.56 -5.88 -14.28
CA PRO A 145 5.01 -5.14 -15.41
C PRO A 145 4.92 -3.63 -15.12
N ASP A 146 5.31 -2.80 -16.09
CA ASP A 146 5.29 -1.34 -15.95
C ASP A 146 3.86 -0.79 -16.18
N PRO A 147 3.16 -0.28 -15.13
CA PRO A 147 1.80 0.23 -15.28
C PRO A 147 1.72 1.57 -16.02
N PHE A 148 2.84 2.29 -16.15
CA PHE A 148 2.92 3.61 -16.79
C PHE A 148 3.14 3.48 -18.29
N ARG A 149 3.96 2.51 -18.69
CA ARG A 149 4.32 2.29 -20.11
C ARG A 149 3.56 1.13 -20.76
N GLN A 150 3.06 0.19 -19.97
CA GLN A 150 2.24 -0.95 -20.40
C GLN A 150 2.94 -1.86 -21.42
N GLY A 151 2.22 -2.86 -21.93
CA GLY A 151 2.77 -3.82 -22.89
C GLY A 151 3.89 -4.67 -22.27
N ASP A 152 4.96 -4.91 -23.04
CA ASP A 152 6.11 -5.71 -22.60
C ASP A 152 7.11 -4.94 -21.71
N ASN A 153 6.81 -3.68 -21.36
CA ASN A 153 7.66 -2.83 -20.52
C ASN A 153 7.63 -3.27 -19.06
N ILE A 154 8.75 -3.09 -18.37
CA ILE A 154 8.95 -3.63 -17.03
C ILE A 154 9.60 -2.61 -16.09
N LEU A 155 9.25 -2.71 -14.82
CA LEU A 155 9.98 -2.17 -13.69
C LEU A 155 10.91 -3.26 -13.16
N VAL A 156 12.14 -2.87 -12.81
CA VAL A 156 13.20 -3.77 -12.34
C VAL A 156 13.71 -3.24 -11.02
N LEU A 157 13.36 -3.91 -9.92
CA LEU A 157 13.95 -3.60 -8.63
C LEU A 157 15.40 -4.12 -8.60
N CYS A 158 16.32 -3.30 -8.10
CA CYS A 158 17.74 -3.60 -8.06
C CYS A 158 18.32 -3.44 -6.65
N GLU A 159 19.28 -4.31 -6.33
CA GLU A 159 20.24 -4.07 -5.26
C GLU A 159 21.39 -3.16 -5.73
N THR A 160 22.00 -2.46 -4.79
CA THR A 160 23.16 -1.60 -5.02
C THR A 160 24.43 -2.23 -4.47
N TRP A 161 25.51 -2.19 -5.27
CA TRP A 161 26.79 -2.83 -4.95
C TRP A 161 27.95 -1.87 -5.22
N ASP A 162 28.93 -1.86 -4.33
CA ASP A 162 30.12 -1.02 -4.46
C ASP A 162 31.05 -1.54 -5.56
N ALA A 163 31.97 -0.67 -6.00
CA ALA A 163 32.90 -0.97 -7.08
C ALA A 163 33.81 -2.19 -6.81
N ASP A 164 34.06 -2.51 -5.53
CA ASP A 164 34.83 -3.68 -5.10
C ASP A 164 34.01 -4.98 -5.06
N GLY A 165 32.71 -4.90 -5.37
CA GLY A 165 31.78 -6.03 -5.36
C GLY A 165 31.15 -6.34 -4.01
N SER A 166 31.39 -5.53 -2.98
CA SER A 166 30.69 -5.61 -1.70
C SER A 166 29.27 -5.00 -1.77
N PRO A 167 28.31 -5.43 -0.94
CA PRO A 167 27.02 -4.77 -0.86
C PRO A 167 27.20 -3.32 -0.43
N ASN A 168 26.60 -2.38 -1.16
CA ASN A 168 26.64 -0.97 -0.79
C ASN A 168 26.05 -0.79 0.62
N LYS A 169 26.53 0.20 1.38
CA LYS A 169 26.10 0.46 2.77
C LYS A 169 24.57 0.53 2.99
N PHE A 170 23.82 0.94 1.96
CA PHE A 170 22.36 1.08 2.02
C PHE A 170 21.61 -0.13 1.43
N ASN A 171 22.32 -1.18 1.02
CA ASN A 171 21.74 -2.43 0.53
C ASN A 171 21.30 -3.32 1.69
N PHE A 172 20.24 -2.91 2.39
CA PHE A 172 19.66 -3.70 3.49
C PHE A 172 18.96 -4.97 3.02
N ARG A 173 18.61 -5.04 1.73
CA ARG A 173 18.04 -6.24 1.10
C ARG A 173 18.99 -7.43 1.20
N HIS A 174 20.29 -7.20 0.99
CA HIS A 174 21.29 -8.27 0.99
C HIS A 174 21.28 -9.08 2.29
N ASP A 175 21.39 -8.41 3.44
CA ASP A 175 21.42 -9.08 4.75
C ASP A 175 20.05 -9.65 5.14
N ALA A 176 18.96 -8.95 4.81
CA ALA A 176 17.61 -9.47 5.01
C ALA A 176 17.40 -10.78 4.21
N ASN A 177 17.81 -10.83 2.94
CA ASN A 177 17.67 -12.02 2.12
C ASN A 177 18.47 -13.20 2.69
N ARG A 178 19.70 -12.97 3.15
CA ARG A 178 20.52 -14.00 3.80
C ARG A 178 19.84 -14.58 5.05
N LEU A 179 19.18 -13.74 5.85
CA LEU A 179 18.42 -14.19 7.03
C LEU A 179 17.20 -15.03 6.62
N MET A 180 16.46 -14.58 5.59
CA MET A 180 15.30 -15.29 5.06
C MET A 180 15.68 -16.67 4.51
N GLU A 181 16.79 -16.77 3.77
CA GLU A 181 17.31 -18.03 3.24
C GLU A 181 17.78 -18.98 4.35
N THR A 182 18.53 -18.44 5.32
CA THR A 182 19.05 -19.22 6.47
C THR A 182 17.91 -19.84 7.29
N HIS A 183 16.80 -19.11 7.45
CA HIS A 183 15.64 -19.53 8.24
C HIS A 183 14.43 -19.90 7.38
N ALA A 184 14.63 -20.31 6.13
CA ALA A 184 13.55 -20.58 5.16
C ALA A 184 12.49 -21.59 5.66
N LYS A 185 12.90 -22.56 6.49
CA LYS A 185 12.03 -23.57 7.10
C LYS A 185 10.93 -23.00 8.00
N GLU A 186 11.09 -21.78 8.48
CA GLU A 186 10.10 -21.13 9.35
C GLU A 186 8.92 -20.55 8.54
N GLU A 187 9.07 -20.43 7.22
CA GLU A 187 8.04 -19.95 6.28
C GLU A 187 7.37 -18.65 6.75
N PHE A 188 8.21 -17.63 6.97
CA PHE A 188 7.76 -16.30 7.36
C PHE A 188 6.85 -15.70 6.30
N TRP A 189 5.68 -15.24 6.74
CA TRP A 189 4.79 -14.38 5.97
C TRP A 189 4.67 -13.03 6.68
N PHE A 190 4.77 -11.98 5.88
CA PHE A 190 4.64 -10.60 6.32
C PHE A 190 3.49 -9.91 5.58
N GLY A 191 2.80 -9.01 6.26
CA GLY A 191 1.85 -8.08 5.64
C GLY A 191 2.02 -6.69 6.25
N LEU A 192 2.40 -5.70 5.45
CA LEU A 192 2.73 -4.36 5.92
C LEU A 192 1.65 -3.34 5.51
N GLU A 193 1.28 -2.50 6.46
CA GLU A 193 0.24 -1.46 6.37
C GLU A 193 0.94 -0.10 6.19
N GLN A 194 1.11 0.35 4.94
CA GLN A 194 1.81 1.60 4.65
C GLN A 194 0.86 2.79 4.76
N GLU A 195 0.99 3.55 5.83
CA GLU A 195 0.35 4.86 5.96
C GLU A 195 1.19 5.95 5.29
N TYR A 196 0.55 6.97 4.74
CA TYR A 196 1.21 8.11 4.10
C TYR A 196 0.30 9.33 4.06
N THR A 197 0.89 10.51 3.90
CA THR A 197 0.15 11.77 3.81
C THR A 197 0.39 12.44 2.47
N LEU A 198 -0.70 12.91 1.85
CA LEU A 198 -0.65 13.72 0.64
C LEU A 198 -0.34 15.18 1.01
N LEU A 199 0.71 15.75 0.41
CA LEU A 199 1.11 17.14 0.57
C LEU A 199 0.99 17.89 -0.76
N GLY A 200 0.61 19.16 -0.71
CA GLY A 200 0.77 20.09 -1.81
C GLY A 200 2.25 20.37 -2.11
N THR A 201 2.52 21.05 -3.22
CA THR A 201 3.87 21.46 -3.61
C THR A 201 4.53 22.42 -2.62
N ASP A 202 3.73 23.11 -1.81
CA ASP A 202 4.14 23.97 -0.71
C ASP A 202 4.51 23.19 0.57
N GLY A 203 4.34 21.86 0.58
CA GLY A 203 4.60 21.01 1.74
C GLY A 203 3.47 21.01 2.76
N TRP A 204 2.35 21.70 2.51
CA TRP A 204 1.18 21.68 3.38
C TRP A 204 0.26 20.49 3.02
N PRO A 205 -0.49 19.89 3.96
CA PRO A 205 -1.36 18.77 3.63
C PRO A 205 -2.36 19.12 2.53
N TYR A 206 -2.48 18.23 1.55
CA TYR A 206 -3.24 18.47 0.34
C TYR A 206 -4.71 18.77 0.67
N GLY A 207 -5.26 19.84 0.11
CA GLY A 207 -6.67 20.21 0.31
C GLY A 207 -7.00 20.81 1.67
N TRP A 208 -6.02 21.00 2.57
CA TRP A 208 -6.23 21.75 3.81
C TRP A 208 -6.34 23.25 3.55
N PRO A 209 -7.03 24.02 4.42
CA PRO A 209 -7.05 25.47 4.33
C PRO A 209 -5.62 26.04 4.41
N ARG A 210 -5.27 26.94 3.49
CA ARG A 210 -3.97 27.62 3.53
C ARG A 210 -3.84 28.43 4.83
N GLY A 211 -2.76 28.18 5.58
CA GLY A 211 -2.53 28.84 6.87
C GLY A 211 -3.53 28.45 7.98
N GLY A 212 -4.27 27.35 7.80
CA GLY A 212 -5.28 26.89 8.75
C GLY A 212 -5.45 25.38 8.76
N PHE A 213 -6.41 24.94 9.57
CA PHE A 213 -6.68 23.53 9.82
C PHE A 213 -8.11 23.17 9.40
N PRO A 214 -8.36 21.93 8.96
CA PRO A 214 -9.72 21.43 8.79
C PRO A 214 -10.37 21.20 10.16
N GLY A 215 -11.62 20.70 10.17
CA GLY A 215 -12.27 20.27 11.42
C GLY A 215 -11.50 19.17 12.14
N ALA A 216 -11.79 18.95 13.42
CA ALA A 216 -11.14 17.92 14.22
C ALA A 216 -11.28 16.51 13.61
N GLN A 217 -10.33 15.62 13.92
CA GLN A 217 -10.35 14.21 13.50
C GLN A 217 -11.60 13.48 13.97
N GLY A 218 -12.01 12.46 13.22
CA GLY A 218 -13.25 11.70 13.47
C GLY A 218 -14.01 11.33 12.20
N PRO A 219 -14.40 12.30 11.34
CA PRO A 219 -15.21 12.00 10.16
C PRO A 219 -14.41 11.49 8.95
N TYR A 220 -13.07 11.47 9.04
CA TYR A 220 -12.16 11.22 7.91
C TYR A 220 -11.86 9.73 7.69
N TYR A 221 -11.61 8.98 8.77
CA TYR A 221 -11.32 7.54 8.71
C TYR A 221 -12.43 6.79 7.97
N CYS A 222 -12.05 6.06 6.91
CA CYS A 222 -12.98 5.37 6.02
C CYS A 222 -14.15 6.26 5.51
N GLY A 223 -13.92 7.58 5.39
CA GLY A 223 -14.91 8.55 5.00
C GLY A 223 -15.34 8.45 3.53
N VAL A 224 -16.52 8.99 3.23
CA VAL A 224 -17.06 9.17 1.87
C VAL A 224 -17.66 10.55 1.75
N GLY A 225 -17.40 11.22 0.61
CA GLY A 225 -17.96 12.52 0.26
C GLY A 225 -17.00 13.70 0.45
N THR A 226 -17.33 14.79 -0.25
CA THR A 226 -16.61 16.07 -0.18
C THR A 226 -16.55 16.60 1.25
N GLY A 227 -15.40 17.11 1.65
CA GLY A 227 -15.13 17.61 3.02
C GLY A 227 -14.68 16.54 4.01
N LYS A 228 -14.73 15.25 3.62
CA LYS A 228 -14.17 14.13 4.40
C LYS A 228 -12.99 13.47 3.69
N VAL A 229 -13.08 13.35 2.37
CA VAL A 229 -12.11 12.66 1.54
C VAL A 229 -11.38 13.67 0.65
N TYR A 230 -10.05 13.59 0.64
CA TYR A 230 -9.18 14.47 -0.13
C TYR A 230 -8.35 13.64 -1.11
N CYS A 231 -8.52 13.91 -2.42
CA CYS A 231 -7.76 13.32 -3.51
C CYS A 231 -7.75 11.77 -3.56
N ARG A 232 -8.94 11.15 -3.56
CA ARG A 232 -9.07 9.69 -3.74
C ARG A 232 -8.52 9.22 -5.10
N ASP A 233 -8.43 10.10 -6.09
CA ASP A 233 -7.97 9.76 -7.44
C ASP A 233 -6.55 9.15 -7.45
N ILE A 234 -5.63 9.69 -6.64
CA ILE A 234 -4.26 9.14 -6.50
C ILE A 234 -4.31 7.71 -5.93
N VAL A 235 -5.16 7.49 -4.93
CA VAL A 235 -5.28 6.21 -4.21
C VAL A 235 -5.83 5.13 -5.14
N GLU A 236 -6.88 5.44 -5.89
CA GLU A 236 -7.50 4.51 -6.85
C GLU A 236 -6.56 4.22 -8.03
N ALA A 237 -5.85 5.24 -8.53
CA ALA A 237 -4.85 5.08 -9.59
C ALA A 237 -3.68 4.20 -9.12
N HIS A 238 -3.15 4.46 -7.92
CA HIS A 238 -2.09 3.65 -7.30
C HIS A 238 -2.53 2.20 -7.11
N TYR A 239 -3.72 1.97 -6.56
CA TYR A 239 -4.21 0.61 -6.34
C TYR A 239 -4.31 -0.15 -7.67
N ARG A 240 -4.87 0.46 -8.72
CA ARG A 240 -4.97 -0.17 -10.04
C ARG A 240 -3.59 -0.40 -10.68
N ALA A 241 -2.65 0.53 -10.50
CA ALA A 241 -1.28 0.39 -10.98
C ALA A 241 -0.54 -0.76 -10.28
N CYS A 242 -0.67 -0.89 -8.96
CA CYS A 242 -0.12 -2.02 -8.20
C CYS A 242 -0.71 -3.36 -8.64
N LEU A 243 -2.04 -3.45 -8.83
CA LEU A 243 -2.68 -4.66 -9.34
C LEU A 243 -2.17 -5.04 -10.73
N TYR A 244 -2.02 -4.07 -11.64
CA TYR A 244 -1.46 -4.31 -12.98
C TYR A 244 0.01 -4.79 -12.91
N ALA A 245 0.81 -4.15 -12.06
CA ALA A 245 2.21 -4.48 -11.85
C ALA A 245 2.42 -5.81 -11.11
N GLY A 246 1.36 -6.48 -10.66
CA GLY A 246 1.47 -7.72 -9.89
C GLY A 246 2.03 -7.53 -8.47
N VAL A 247 2.06 -6.29 -7.97
CA VAL A 247 2.30 -6.06 -6.55
C VAL A 247 1.16 -6.71 -5.77
N ASN A 248 1.50 -7.52 -4.78
CA ASN A 248 0.57 -8.18 -3.87
C ASN A 248 -0.10 -7.20 -2.88
N ILE A 249 -0.78 -6.19 -3.41
CA ILE A 249 -1.57 -5.22 -2.65
C ILE A 249 -2.89 -5.86 -2.19
N SER A 250 -3.20 -5.77 -0.91
CA SER A 250 -4.36 -6.46 -0.30
C SER A 250 -5.51 -5.54 0.11
N GLY A 251 -5.29 -4.23 0.16
CA GLY A 251 -6.35 -3.27 0.45
C GLY A 251 -5.86 -1.82 0.52
N ILE A 252 -6.83 -0.93 0.72
CA ILE A 252 -6.64 0.50 0.93
C ILE A 252 -7.70 1.04 1.91
N ASN A 253 -7.39 2.13 2.61
CA ASN A 253 -8.37 2.91 3.36
C ASN A 253 -7.95 4.38 3.50
N ALA A 254 -8.93 5.25 3.72
CA ALA A 254 -8.66 6.61 4.19
C ALA A 254 -8.35 6.55 5.68
N GLU A 255 -7.28 7.22 6.10
CA GLU A 255 -6.82 7.22 7.49
C GLU A 255 -7.48 8.33 8.33
N VAL A 256 -7.15 8.35 9.62
CA VAL A 256 -7.76 9.24 10.61
C VAL A 256 -7.47 10.73 10.33
N MET A 257 -6.25 11.07 9.93
CA MET A 257 -5.91 12.45 9.56
C MET A 257 -6.43 12.76 8.14
N PRO A 258 -7.08 13.92 7.90
CA PRO A 258 -7.50 14.28 6.56
C PRO A 258 -6.30 14.40 5.62
N SER A 259 -6.41 13.81 4.43
CA SER A 259 -5.32 13.67 3.44
C SER A 259 -4.27 12.61 3.78
N GLN A 260 -4.48 11.86 4.86
CA GLN A 260 -3.75 10.64 5.17
C GLN A 260 -4.49 9.42 4.61
N TRP A 261 -3.72 8.46 4.13
CA TRP A 261 -4.21 7.25 3.50
C TRP A 261 -3.34 6.06 3.89
N GLU A 262 -3.88 4.87 3.71
CA GLU A 262 -3.16 3.61 3.90
C GLU A 262 -3.38 2.68 2.71
N TYR A 263 -2.35 1.91 2.39
CA TYR A 263 -2.48 0.71 1.58
C TYR A 263 -1.74 -0.47 2.24
N GLN A 264 -2.26 -1.68 2.05
CA GLN A 264 -1.67 -2.89 2.63
C GLN A 264 -1.01 -3.72 1.53
N VAL A 265 0.19 -4.25 1.82
CA VAL A 265 0.90 -5.19 0.94
C VAL A 265 1.11 -6.49 1.69
N GLY A 266 0.78 -7.61 1.07
CA GLY A 266 0.93 -8.96 1.62
C GLY A 266 -0.40 -9.69 1.83
N PRO A 267 -0.37 -10.94 2.30
CA PRO A 267 0.81 -11.61 2.85
C PRO A 267 1.86 -11.98 1.79
N CYS A 268 3.11 -11.58 1.99
CA CYS A 268 4.26 -11.93 1.16
C CYS A 268 5.22 -12.85 1.93
N PRO A 269 5.78 -13.90 1.30
CA PRO A 269 6.79 -14.74 1.94
C PRO A 269 8.16 -14.07 1.98
N GLY A 270 8.83 -14.11 3.12
CA GLY A 270 10.23 -13.72 3.26
C GLY A 270 10.61 -12.40 2.58
N ILE A 271 11.60 -12.44 1.67
CA ILE A 271 12.18 -11.28 1.01
C ILE A 271 11.21 -10.53 0.08
N ASP A 272 10.22 -11.24 -0.46
CA ASP A 272 9.21 -10.68 -1.38
C ASP A 272 8.44 -9.53 -0.73
N MET A 273 8.33 -9.52 0.60
CA MET A 273 7.67 -8.42 1.32
C MET A 273 8.36 -7.08 1.08
N GLY A 274 9.69 -7.04 1.21
CA GLY A 274 10.45 -5.82 0.97
C GLY A 274 10.42 -5.41 -0.49
N ASP A 275 10.55 -6.39 -1.40
CA ASP A 275 10.54 -6.15 -2.85
C ASP A 275 9.21 -5.54 -3.31
N HIS A 276 8.09 -6.11 -2.85
CA HIS A 276 6.76 -5.63 -3.17
C HIS A 276 6.47 -4.26 -2.55
N LEU A 277 6.88 -4.02 -1.30
CA LEU A 277 6.62 -2.73 -0.66
C LEU A 277 7.44 -1.61 -1.31
N TRP A 278 8.73 -1.82 -1.58
CA TRP A 278 9.53 -0.80 -2.26
C TRP A 278 9.00 -0.48 -3.66
N MET A 279 8.59 -1.50 -4.43
CA MET A 279 7.98 -1.25 -5.73
C MET A 279 6.65 -0.51 -5.61
N SER A 280 5.82 -0.85 -4.61
CA SER A 280 4.56 -0.14 -4.35
C SER A 280 4.78 1.35 -4.00
N ARG A 281 5.83 1.67 -3.24
CA ARG A 281 6.22 3.06 -2.88
C ARG A 281 6.68 3.83 -4.12
N PHE A 282 7.49 3.21 -4.97
CA PHE A 282 7.90 3.79 -6.24
C PHE A 282 6.68 4.12 -7.13
N ILE A 283 5.76 3.16 -7.27
CA ILE A 283 4.52 3.36 -8.05
C ILE A 283 3.69 4.50 -7.45
N LEU A 284 3.56 4.58 -6.12
CA LEU A 284 2.83 5.64 -5.44
C LEU A 284 3.40 7.03 -5.75
N HIS A 285 4.73 7.20 -5.65
CA HIS A 285 5.40 8.44 -6.01
C HIS A 285 5.18 8.81 -7.47
N ARG A 286 5.37 7.85 -8.39
CA ARG A 286 5.19 8.07 -9.83
C ARG A 286 3.76 8.42 -10.21
N VAL A 287 2.76 7.84 -9.54
CA VAL A 287 1.36 8.24 -9.69
C VAL A 287 1.16 9.67 -9.17
N ALA A 288 1.61 9.98 -7.95
CA ALA A 288 1.41 11.29 -7.33
C ALA A 288 2.08 12.44 -8.12
N GLU A 289 3.21 12.17 -8.78
CA GLU A 289 3.88 13.09 -9.70
C GLU A 289 2.94 13.58 -10.82
N GLU A 290 2.07 12.72 -11.36
CA GLU A 290 1.11 13.10 -12.42
C GLU A 290 0.02 14.06 -11.92
N PHE A 291 -0.25 14.07 -10.61
CA PHE A 291 -1.22 14.94 -9.96
C PHE A 291 -0.58 16.19 -9.32
N GLY A 292 0.75 16.33 -9.41
CA GLY A 292 1.47 17.42 -8.75
C GLY A 292 1.40 17.37 -7.22
N VAL A 293 1.23 16.17 -6.65
CA VAL A 293 1.11 15.94 -5.20
C VAL A 293 2.39 15.28 -4.70
N ARG A 294 2.85 15.71 -3.53
CA ARG A 294 3.99 15.08 -2.84
C ARG A 294 3.47 14.02 -1.87
N ILE A 295 4.14 12.88 -1.84
CA ILE A 295 3.90 11.83 -0.86
C ILE A 295 4.89 12.01 0.28
N SER A 296 4.38 12.00 1.51
CA SER A 296 5.19 12.00 2.71
C SER A 296 4.98 10.71 3.49
N PHE A 297 6.09 10.03 3.77
CA PHE A 297 6.17 8.93 4.73
C PHE A 297 6.70 9.41 6.09
N GLU A 298 6.72 10.72 6.35
CA GLU A 298 7.13 11.25 7.66
C GLU A 298 6.23 10.69 8.77
N PRO A 299 6.78 10.12 9.85
CA PRO A 299 5.98 9.49 10.90
C PRO A 299 5.05 10.45 11.64
N LYS A 300 5.37 11.74 11.61
CA LYS A 300 4.56 12.82 12.21
C LYS A 300 4.62 14.05 11.29
N PRO A 301 3.82 14.08 10.21
CA PRO A 301 3.91 15.13 9.20
C PRO A 301 3.40 16.48 9.72
N ILE A 302 2.41 16.46 10.63
CA ILE A 302 1.88 17.65 11.31
C ILE A 302 1.98 17.44 12.82
N GLU A 303 2.54 18.43 13.51
CA GLU A 303 2.65 18.44 14.97
C GLU A 303 1.28 18.63 15.66
N GLY A 304 1.20 18.23 16.93
CA GLY A 304 0.00 18.36 17.75
C GLY A 304 -0.99 17.19 17.62
N GLU A 305 -2.27 17.50 17.74
CA GLU A 305 -3.39 16.55 17.89
C GLU A 305 -3.87 15.94 16.55
N TRP A 306 -2.92 15.65 15.66
CA TRP A 306 -3.14 14.95 14.39
C TRP A 306 -2.46 13.58 14.44
N ASN A 307 -3.04 12.57 13.81
CA ASN A 307 -2.44 11.24 13.78
C ASN A 307 -1.05 11.27 13.12
N GLY A 308 -0.17 10.39 13.59
CA GLY A 308 1.07 10.10 12.88
C GLY A 308 0.86 9.01 11.83
N ALA A 309 1.92 8.67 11.08
CA ALA A 309 1.92 7.67 10.04
C ALA A 309 2.80 6.45 10.42
N GLY A 310 2.21 5.26 10.40
CA GLY A 310 2.86 3.99 10.75
C GLY A 310 3.19 3.09 9.54
N LEU A 311 3.91 2.02 9.84
CA LEU A 311 4.10 0.87 8.94
C LEU A 311 3.79 -0.43 9.69
N HIS A 312 2.55 -0.60 10.15
CA HIS A 312 2.23 -1.77 10.99
C HIS A 312 2.57 -3.06 10.23
N SER A 313 3.25 -3.97 10.93
CA SER A 313 3.86 -5.14 10.34
C SER A 313 3.24 -6.40 10.91
N ASN A 314 2.39 -7.04 10.13
CA ASN A 314 1.77 -8.32 10.45
C ASN A 314 2.75 -9.46 10.16
N VAL A 315 2.98 -10.35 11.13
CA VAL A 315 4.02 -11.39 11.07
C VAL A 315 3.44 -12.75 11.46
N SER A 316 3.75 -13.77 10.65
CA SER A 316 3.52 -15.16 11.03
C SER A 316 4.59 -16.10 10.48
N THR A 317 4.85 -17.18 11.19
CA THR A 317 5.61 -18.36 10.75
C THR A 317 4.70 -19.57 10.64
N LEU A 318 5.20 -20.67 10.07
CA LEU A 318 4.53 -21.96 10.06
C LEU A 318 4.03 -22.35 11.47
N ALA A 319 4.86 -22.17 12.50
CA ALA A 319 4.52 -22.49 13.88
C ALA A 319 3.38 -21.62 14.44
N THR A 320 3.35 -20.32 14.14
CA THR A 320 2.28 -19.42 14.61
C THR A 320 0.95 -19.68 13.91
N ARG A 321 0.97 -20.16 12.66
CA ARG A 321 -0.23 -20.51 11.89
C ARG A 321 -0.79 -21.90 12.20
N ALA A 322 0.02 -22.78 12.79
CA ALA A 322 -0.37 -24.14 13.18
C ALA A 322 -1.35 -24.16 14.37
N GLU A 323 -1.99 -25.30 14.60
CA GLU A 323 -2.89 -25.49 15.75
C GLU A 323 -2.15 -25.27 17.08
N GLY A 324 -2.73 -24.46 17.97
CA GLY A 324 -2.06 -24.02 19.21
C GLY A 324 -0.94 -22.99 19.00
N GLY A 325 -0.83 -22.39 17.81
CA GLY A 325 0.19 -21.40 17.43
C GLY A 325 0.23 -20.14 18.29
N MET A 326 -0.81 -19.87 19.08
CA MET A 326 -0.81 -18.80 20.09
C MET A 326 0.38 -18.93 21.06
N LYS A 327 0.79 -20.16 21.43
CA LYS A 327 1.97 -20.37 22.27
C LYS A 327 3.26 -19.90 21.61
N ALA A 328 3.36 -20.06 20.28
CA ALA A 328 4.51 -19.57 19.51
C ALA A 328 4.51 -18.03 19.45
N ILE A 329 3.34 -17.41 19.32
CA ILE A 329 3.18 -15.95 19.38
C ILE A 329 3.63 -15.42 20.75
N GLU A 330 3.14 -15.98 21.85
CA GLU A 330 3.52 -15.58 23.21
C GLU A 330 5.02 -15.77 23.48
N ALA A 331 5.63 -16.85 22.96
CA ALA A 331 7.06 -17.05 23.03
C ALA A 331 7.85 -15.99 22.25
N ALA A 332 7.34 -15.56 21.09
CA ALA A 332 7.95 -14.48 20.32
C ALA A 332 7.91 -13.16 21.10
N MET A 333 6.81 -12.84 21.80
CA MET A 333 6.69 -11.57 22.54
C MET A 333 7.83 -11.36 23.55
N LYS A 334 8.27 -12.42 24.23
CA LYS A 334 9.42 -12.35 25.16
C LYS A 334 10.73 -11.97 24.47
N LYS A 335 10.94 -12.45 23.24
CA LYS A 335 12.13 -12.12 22.43
C LYS A 335 12.08 -10.68 21.94
N PHE A 336 10.90 -10.23 21.52
CA PHE A 336 10.65 -8.85 21.09
C PHE A 336 10.81 -7.84 22.24
N GLU A 337 10.34 -8.18 23.44
CA GLU A 337 10.54 -7.38 24.65
C GLU A 337 12.03 -7.19 24.96
N ALA A 338 12.80 -8.28 24.91
CA ALA A 338 14.24 -8.26 25.18
C ALA A 338 15.06 -7.47 24.16
N ARG A 339 14.56 -7.28 22.94
CA ARG A 339 15.22 -6.53 21.85
C ARG A 339 14.50 -5.25 21.46
N HIS A 340 13.70 -4.68 22.36
CA HIS A 340 12.82 -3.56 22.01
C HIS A 340 13.58 -2.37 21.42
N GLN A 341 14.72 -2.00 22.02
CA GLN A 341 15.52 -0.83 21.62
C GLN A 341 16.23 -1.06 20.28
N GLU A 342 16.71 -2.27 20.02
CA GLU A 342 17.32 -2.64 18.74
C GLU A 342 16.30 -2.57 17.60
N HIS A 343 15.05 -3.00 17.84
CA HIS A 343 13.96 -2.80 16.90
C HIS A 343 13.69 -1.30 16.66
N ILE A 344 13.51 -0.51 17.72
CA ILE A 344 13.25 0.94 17.58
C ILE A 344 14.34 1.65 16.76
N ALA A 345 15.61 1.26 16.93
CA ALA A 345 16.74 1.86 16.22
C ALA A 345 16.68 1.73 14.68
N VAL A 346 15.96 0.73 14.16
CA VAL A 346 15.80 0.50 12.71
C VAL A 346 14.36 0.71 12.23
N TYR A 347 13.46 1.17 13.11
CA TYR A 347 12.03 1.31 12.83
C TYR A 347 11.63 2.68 12.28
N GLY A 348 12.56 3.36 11.60
CA GLY A 348 12.37 4.64 10.94
C GLY A 348 12.78 5.85 11.79
N GLU A 349 13.40 6.83 11.16
CA GLU A 349 13.80 8.09 11.81
C GLU A 349 12.58 8.96 12.16
N GLY A 350 12.65 9.69 13.27
CA GLY A 350 11.58 10.59 13.73
C GLY A 350 10.40 9.89 14.41
N ASN A 351 10.53 8.59 14.69
CA ASN A 351 9.49 7.77 15.30
C ASN A 351 9.16 8.18 16.75
N ASP A 352 10.08 8.86 17.44
CA ASP A 352 9.89 9.47 18.77
C ASP A 352 8.76 10.52 18.77
N LYS A 353 8.57 11.22 17.65
CA LYS A 353 7.49 12.19 17.47
C LYS A 353 6.12 11.52 17.29
N ARG A 354 6.12 10.23 16.90
CA ARG A 354 4.91 9.43 16.67
C ARG A 354 4.54 8.59 17.89
N LEU A 355 5.48 7.79 18.41
CA LEU A 355 5.30 6.83 19.50
C LEU A 355 5.31 7.50 20.89
N THR A 356 4.27 8.29 21.15
CA THR A 356 4.14 9.10 22.37
C THR A 356 3.24 8.46 23.43
N GLY A 357 2.64 7.29 23.15
CA GLY A 357 1.59 6.70 23.97
C GLY A 357 0.20 7.33 23.78
N ARG A 358 0.07 8.30 22.86
CA ARG A 358 -1.21 8.95 22.49
C ARG A 358 -1.59 8.57 21.05
N HIS A 359 -2.81 8.91 20.63
CA HIS A 359 -3.30 8.71 19.25
C HIS A 359 -3.13 7.27 18.73
N GLU A 360 -3.53 6.28 19.54
CA GLU A 360 -3.46 4.85 19.16
C GLU A 360 -2.04 4.31 18.87
N THR A 361 -1.02 4.89 19.52
CA THR A 361 0.37 4.43 19.47
C THR A 361 0.88 4.01 20.86
N GLY A 362 1.84 3.08 20.87
CA GLY A 362 2.60 2.74 22.08
C GLY A 362 3.62 3.82 22.46
N SER A 363 4.24 3.64 23.64
CA SER A 363 5.40 4.43 24.06
C SER A 363 6.67 3.92 23.36
N ILE A 364 7.54 4.84 22.93
CA ILE A 364 8.83 4.47 22.32
C ILE A 364 9.80 3.79 23.30
N ASP A 365 9.65 4.03 24.61
CA ASP A 365 10.58 3.54 25.64
C ASP A 365 10.17 2.18 26.23
N LYS A 366 8.89 1.83 26.10
CA LYS A 366 8.30 0.68 26.80
C LYS A 366 7.64 -0.26 25.81
N PHE A 367 8.09 -1.51 25.84
CA PHE A 367 7.42 -2.60 25.15
C PHE A 367 6.12 -3.00 25.87
N SER A 368 5.07 -3.23 25.10
CA SER A 368 3.82 -3.82 25.58
C SER A 368 3.13 -4.62 24.48
N TYR A 369 2.34 -5.62 24.87
CA TYR A 369 1.51 -6.35 23.91
C TYR A 369 0.18 -6.76 24.54
N GLY A 370 -0.84 -6.94 23.70
CA GLY A 370 -2.17 -7.32 24.16
C GLY A 370 -3.12 -7.75 23.04
N VAL A 371 -4.17 -8.48 23.43
CA VAL A 371 -5.23 -8.86 22.51
C VAL A 371 -6.10 -7.66 22.18
N ALA A 372 -6.18 -7.32 20.89
CA ALA A 372 -6.91 -6.15 20.39
C ALA A 372 -6.52 -4.82 21.03
N ASP A 373 -5.30 -4.73 21.57
CA ASP A 373 -4.77 -3.51 22.17
C ASP A 373 -4.14 -2.60 21.10
N ARG A 374 -4.83 -1.51 20.76
CA ARG A 374 -4.30 -0.48 19.86
C ARG A 374 -3.35 0.50 20.57
N GLY A 375 -3.24 0.48 21.90
CA GLY A 375 -2.23 1.27 22.61
C GLY A 375 -0.90 0.55 22.78
N GLY A 376 -0.84 -0.74 22.45
CA GLY A 376 0.33 -1.59 22.64
C GLY A 376 1.40 -1.44 21.56
N SER A 377 2.63 -1.86 21.87
CA SER A 377 3.68 -2.03 20.86
C SER A 377 3.34 -3.13 19.84
N ILE A 378 2.87 -4.27 20.34
CA ILE A 378 2.42 -5.39 19.51
C ILE A 378 0.95 -5.71 19.82
N ARG A 379 0.14 -5.83 18.77
CA ARG A 379 -1.26 -6.24 18.88
C ARG A 379 -1.41 -7.69 18.43
N ILE A 380 -2.14 -8.48 19.22
CA ILE A 380 -2.64 -9.78 18.77
C ILE A 380 -4.09 -9.59 18.34
N PRO A 381 -4.45 -9.80 17.06
CA PRO A 381 -5.81 -9.62 16.59
C PRO A 381 -6.80 -10.48 17.38
N ARG A 382 -8.01 -9.96 17.59
CA ARG A 382 -9.06 -10.67 18.35
C ARG A 382 -9.39 -12.03 17.73
N GLN A 383 -9.38 -12.12 16.40
CA GLN A 383 -9.62 -13.37 15.67
C GLN A 383 -8.51 -14.40 15.94
N VAL A 384 -7.24 -13.97 15.98
CA VAL A 384 -6.10 -14.85 16.29
C VAL A 384 -6.21 -15.43 17.71
N ALA A 385 -6.56 -14.59 18.69
CA ALA A 385 -6.77 -15.04 20.06
C ALA A 385 -7.95 -16.01 20.19
N LYS A 386 -9.02 -15.80 19.41
CA LYS A 386 -10.20 -16.69 19.36
C LYS A 386 -9.86 -18.05 18.73
N ASP A 387 -9.12 -18.05 17.64
CA ASP A 387 -8.77 -19.26 16.89
C ASP A 387 -7.56 -19.99 17.49
N GLY A 388 -6.82 -19.35 18.40
CA GLY A 388 -5.63 -19.91 19.04
C GLY A 388 -4.42 -20.02 18.12
N LYS A 389 -4.43 -19.35 16.96
CA LYS A 389 -3.37 -19.36 15.94
C LYS A 389 -3.52 -18.22 14.93
N GLY A 390 -2.44 -17.89 14.22
CA GLY A 390 -2.44 -16.89 13.16
C GLY A 390 -1.17 -16.04 13.16
N TYR A 391 -1.33 -14.73 13.33
CA TYR A 391 -0.28 -13.72 13.23
C TYR A 391 -0.32 -12.73 14.40
N PHE A 392 0.74 -11.95 14.57
CA PHE A 392 0.74 -10.75 15.43
C PHE A 392 1.11 -9.52 14.61
N GLU A 393 0.80 -8.34 15.11
CA GLU A 393 1.03 -7.07 14.41
C GLU A 393 1.97 -6.20 15.24
N ASP A 394 3.16 -5.94 14.72
CA ASP A 394 4.08 -4.98 15.31
C ASP A 394 3.74 -3.57 14.82
N ARG A 395 3.33 -2.70 15.75
CA ARG A 395 2.79 -1.37 15.46
C ARG A 395 3.82 -0.25 15.60
N ARG A 396 5.05 -0.64 16.00
CA ARG A 396 6.16 0.28 16.23
C ARG A 396 6.88 0.77 14.97
N PRO A 397 6.91 0.08 13.82
CA PRO A 397 7.56 0.63 12.64
C PRO A 397 6.87 1.91 12.18
N ALA A 398 7.68 2.90 11.83
CA ALA A 398 7.21 4.16 11.28
C ALA A 398 6.99 4.06 9.76
N SER A 399 6.17 4.94 9.20
CA SER A 399 5.83 4.93 7.77
C SER A 399 7.04 5.04 6.83
N ASN A 400 8.14 5.68 7.24
CA ASN A 400 9.38 5.82 6.47
C ASN A 400 10.38 4.66 6.66
N ALA A 401 10.06 3.65 7.47
CA ALA A 401 11.00 2.57 7.75
C ALA A 401 11.31 1.73 6.49
N ASP A 402 12.53 1.19 6.41
CA ASP A 402 12.91 0.26 5.34
C ASP A 402 12.34 -1.15 5.65
N PRO A 403 11.45 -1.69 4.80
CA PRO A 403 10.87 -3.02 5.02
C PRO A 403 11.92 -4.14 5.11
N TYR A 404 13.08 -4.03 4.46
CA TYR A 404 14.14 -5.04 4.60
C TYR A 404 14.72 -5.04 6.01
N GLN A 405 14.95 -3.87 6.60
CA GLN A 405 15.40 -3.78 7.99
C GLN A 405 14.33 -4.29 8.96
N ILE A 406 13.05 -3.94 8.74
CA ILE A 406 11.93 -4.41 9.58
C ILE A 406 11.83 -5.94 9.56
N THR A 407 11.74 -6.53 8.36
CA THR A 407 11.59 -7.97 8.22
C THR A 407 12.85 -8.72 8.67
N GLY A 408 14.04 -8.21 8.37
CA GLY A 408 15.32 -8.78 8.79
C GLY A 408 15.47 -8.86 10.30
N ILE A 409 15.26 -7.76 11.03
CA ILE A 409 15.38 -7.78 12.50
C ILE A 409 14.30 -8.64 13.17
N ILE A 410 13.11 -8.73 12.59
CA ILE A 410 12.05 -9.62 13.08
C ILE A 410 12.48 -11.09 12.98
N VAL A 411 13.00 -11.51 11.82
CA VAL A 411 13.52 -12.87 11.64
C VAL A 411 14.69 -13.13 12.58
N GLU A 412 15.64 -12.21 12.66
CA GLU A 412 16.80 -12.33 13.54
C GLU A 412 16.37 -12.48 15.01
N THR A 413 15.42 -11.67 15.48
CA THR A 413 14.90 -11.76 16.85
C THR A 413 14.18 -13.07 17.11
N MET A 414 13.42 -13.59 16.14
CA MET A 414 12.67 -14.83 16.30
C MET A 414 13.54 -16.09 16.18
N CYS A 415 14.59 -16.06 15.36
CA CYS A 415 15.33 -17.26 14.93
C CYS A 415 16.84 -17.23 15.22
N GLY A 416 17.41 -16.06 15.48
CA GLY A 416 18.85 -15.82 15.62
C GLY A 416 19.47 -15.20 14.36
N GLY A 417 20.68 -14.65 14.50
CA GLY A 417 21.47 -14.06 13.42
C GLY A 417 22.05 -15.08 12.43
N LEU A 418 22.82 -14.55 11.48
CA LEU A 418 23.55 -15.30 10.45
C LEU A 418 24.72 -16.12 10.99
#